data_AF-A0A6J6ICT2-F1
#
_entry.id   AF-A0A6J6ICT2-F1
#
_cell.length_a   1.000
_cell.length_b   1.000
_cell.length_c   1.000
_cell.angle_alpha   90.00
_cell.angle_beta   90.00
_cell.angle_gamma   90.00
#
_symmetry.space_group_name_H-M   'P 1'
#
loop_
_entity.id
_entity.type
_entity.pdbx_description
1 polymer ?
#
loop_
_entity_poly.entity_id
_entity_poly.type
_entity_poly.pdbx_seq_one_letter_code
_entity_poly.pdbx_strand_id
1 'polypeptide(L)'
;MVNVKPLARRKSASTSSHSCTRITARQSSRTARTLHASNCNQKYERAGAIASALLFSPNAIVVSLGGLADAGGTVASMTKPEVPASLPTTLGALRAFGWKSVPVKEELRTNAVRNISEGKPLFEGVMGYEDTVMPQLENALLAGHDVVFLGERGQAKTRMIRSLTDLLDEWMPIVAGSEINDDPYNPVSRHAKNLVESEGDNTPITWVHRSERSGEKLATPDTSISDLIGEVDPIKVAEGRYLSDELTLHYGLVPRTNRGIFAINELPDLSERIQVGLLNVLEERDVQIRGYKISLPIDVLLVASANPEDYTNRGRIITPLKDRFGSQIRTHYPLEVDTEIAIMRQEARPASIGDVQVTMPAFMERIIATFSHQARESAMVNQRSGVSVRLSVSNIEILSANAVRRALRAGERNVAPRVSDLGALAASTGGKVEIESLEEGRESMILERLISDAVFQVYREATAGITMTEVVTAFETGAIAHVGEDVPSAELVKLVSDIPSLTGPINTITGGDQSPEVVASAVEFILEGLHLTRRLNKDASGGKATYRSRSK
;
A
#
# COMPACT_ATOMS: atom_id res chain seq x y z
N MET A 1 63.85 23.20 39.91
CA MET A 1 63.61 22.97 41.35
C MET A 1 62.68 21.76 41.51
N VAL A 2 62.67 21.13 42.69
CA VAL A 2 61.67 20.18 43.28
C VAL A 2 60.70 19.46 42.29
N ASN A 3 60.71 18.14 42.01
CA ASN A 3 60.97 16.88 42.76
C ASN A 3 59.73 16.26 43.46
N VAL A 4 59.76 14.92 43.63
CA VAL A 4 58.90 14.04 44.47
C VAL A 4 57.54 13.55 43.91
N LYS A 5 57.62 12.50 43.09
CA LYS A 5 57.13 11.09 43.25
C LYS A 5 55.76 10.73 43.93
N PRO A 6 55.20 9.53 43.60
CA PRO A 6 53.85 9.07 43.99
C PRO A 6 53.79 8.14 45.23
N LEU A 7 52.58 7.64 45.55
CA LEU A 7 52.29 6.65 46.59
C LEU A 7 51.56 5.39 46.04
N ALA A 8 51.70 4.25 46.72
CA ALA A 8 51.16 2.93 46.33
C ALA A 8 51.06 1.97 47.55
N ARG A 9 50.49 0.74 47.36
CA ARG A 9 50.21 -0.35 48.36
C ARG A 9 48.96 -0.07 49.23
N ARG A 10 48.26 -1.01 49.91
CA ARG A 10 48.11 -2.51 50.04
C ARG A 10 46.74 -2.75 50.77
N LYS A 11 46.09 -3.91 50.99
CA LYS A 11 46.22 -5.40 50.85
C LYS A 11 44.93 -5.93 50.13
N SER A 12 44.64 -7.18 49.70
CA SER A 12 45.03 -8.61 49.91
C SER A 12 44.35 -9.40 51.07
N ALA A 13 43.80 -10.59 50.75
CA ALA A 13 43.18 -11.63 51.62
C ALA A 13 41.66 -11.46 51.91
N SER A 14 40.80 -12.51 51.98
CA SER A 14 40.98 -13.96 51.67
C SER A 14 39.66 -14.77 51.73
N THR A 15 39.51 -15.83 50.90
CA THR A 15 38.72 -17.09 51.08
C THR A 15 37.20 -17.00 51.38
N SER A 16 36.31 -17.96 51.06
CA SER A 16 36.36 -19.40 50.70
C SER A 16 35.10 -19.76 49.87
N SER A 17 35.15 -20.30 48.65
CA SER A 17 35.25 -21.73 48.26
C SER A 17 34.06 -22.64 48.64
N HIS A 18 33.44 -23.32 47.65
CA HIS A 18 33.00 -24.73 47.65
C HIS A 18 32.39 -25.13 46.26
N SER A 19 33.12 -26.01 45.55
CA SER A 19 32.68 -27.21 44.78
C SER A 19 31.24 -27.29 44.24
N CYS A 20 30.98 -27.46 42.93
CA CYS A 20 31.25 -28.67 42.09
C CYS A 20 30.51 -29.93 42.61
N THR A 21 29.67 -30.64 41.83
CA THR A 21 30.09 -31.58 40.75
C THR A 21 28.91 -31.99 39.85
N ARG A 22 29.17 -32.32 38.56
CA ARG A 22 28.21 -33.04 37.66
C ARG A 22 28.51 -34.55 37.66
N ILE A 23 27.49 -35.40 37.79
CA ILE A 23 27.54 -36.84 37.43
C ILE A 23 26.25 -37.23 36.68
N THR A 24 26.33 -38.24 35.81
CA THR A 24 25.31 -38.59 34.79
C THR A 24 24.57 -39.91 35.05
N ALA A 25 23.28 -39.91 34.68
CA ALA A 25 22.49 -41.03 34.09
C ALA A 25 22.37 -42.40 34.81
N ARG A 26 21.11 -42.85 35.01
CA ARG A 26 20.56 -44.06 34.34
C ARG A 26 19.03 -44.20 34.51
N GLN A 27 18.45 -45.22 33.87
CA GLN A 27 17.01 -45.46 33.67
C GLN A 27 16.39 -46.44 34.69
N SER A 28 15.07 -46.70 34.55
CA SER A 28 14.26 -47.80 35.12
C SER A 28 13.80 -47.64 36.59
N SER A 29 12.63 -48.12 37.04
CA SER A 29 11.39 -48.56 36.33
C SER A 29 10.20 -48.74 37.31
N ARG A 30 8.96 -48.83 36.76
CA ARG A 30 7.68 -49.20 37.45
C ARG A 30 7.18 -48.16 38.48
N THR A 31 5.89 -48.06 38.85
CA THR A 31 4.70 -48.88 38.52
C THR A 31 3.43 -48.02 38.37
N ALA A 32 2.45 -48.57 37.65
CA ALA A 32 1.15 -48.00 37.25
C ALA A 32 0.25 -47.33 38.32
N ARG A 33 -0.62 -46.43 37.85
CA ARG A 33 -2.08 -46.51 38.12
C ARG A 33 -2.94 -45.95 36.97
N THR A 34 -4.00 -46.69 36.67
CA THR A 34 -5.02 -46.56 35.63
C THR A 34 -5.88 -45.30 35.68
N LEU A 35 -6.37 -44.83 34.52
CA LEU A 35 -7.80 -44.98 34.15
C LEU A 35 -8.11 -44.68 32.66
N HIS A 36 -9.16 -45.34 32.16
CA HIS A 36 -9.90 -45.21 30.89
C HIS A 36 -9.20 -44.84 29.57
N ALA A 37 -9.05 -45.87 28.71
CA ALA A 37 -9.28 -45.77 27.27
C ALA A 37 -10.03 -47.03 26.80
N SER A 38 -11.12 -46.88 26.02
CA SER A 38 -11.91 -48.00 25.47
C SER A 38 -12.81 -47.51 24.33
N ASN A 39 -12.82 -48.27 23.23
CA ASN A 39 -13.41 -47.92 21.91
C ASN A 39 -12.68 -46.74 21.21
N CYS A 40 -12.32 -46.80 19.93
CA CYS A 40 -12.71 -47.73 18.86
C CYS A 40 -11.48 -48.15 18.03
N ASN A 41 -11.39 -49.43 17.64
CA ASN A 41 -10.39 -49.90 16.66
C ASN A 41 -10.99 -51.03 15.81
N GLN A 42 -11.49 -50.69 14.63
CA GLN A 42 -11.87 -51.64 13.59
C GLN A 42 -11.87 -50.95 12.22
N LYS A 43 -11.55 -51.70 11.15
CA LYS A 43 -11.52 -51.30 9.73
C LYS A 43 -10.35 -50.38 9.32
N TYR A 44 -9.15 -50.94 9.40
CA TYR A 44 -8.20 -50.83 8.28
C TYR A 44 -8.70 -51.64 7.06
N GLU A 45 -7.91 -51.69 5.98
CA GLU A 45 -8.16 -52.43 4.73
C GLU A 45 -9.18 -51.84 3.73
N ARG A 46 -8.83 -50.71 3.10
CA ARG A 46 -9.06 -50.43 1.65
C ARG A 46 -8.42 -49.09 1.19
N ALA A 47 -7.10 -48.96 1.38
CA ALA A 47 -6.30 -47.84 0.87
C ALA A 47 -4.87 -48.31 0.60
N GLY A 48 -4.62 -48.90 -0.58
CA GLY A 48 -3.38 -49.63 -0.84
C GLY A 48 -3.21 -50.20 -2.25
N ALA A 49 -3.73 -49.50 -3.28
CA ALA A 49 -3.48 -49.78 -4.69
C ALA A 49 -3.70 -48.49 -5.50
N ILE A 50 -3.20 -48.45 -6.75
CA ILE A 50 -3.24 -47.27 -7.64
C ILE A 50 -2.41 -46.08 -7.10
N ALA A 51 -1.10 -46.30 -6.98
CA ALA A 51 -0.09 -45.27 -6.73
C ALA A 51 1.15 -45.51 -7.61
N SER A 52 0.97 -45.49 -8.94
CA SER A 52 2.04 -45.56 -9.95
C SER A 52 1.49 -45.15 -11.33
N ALA A 53 2.39 -44.66 -12.18
CA ALA A 53 2.14 -44.20 -13.55
C ALA A 53 1.18 -43.00 -13.71
N LEU A 54 1.74 -41.79 -13.66
CA LEU A 54 1.39 -40.69 -14.56
C LEU A 54 2.54 -39.66 -14.61
N LEU A 55 3.40 -39.80 -15.62
CA LEU A 55 4.41 -38.83 -16.03
C LEU A 55 4.29 -38.63 -17.55
N PHE A 56 4.74 -37.46 -18.01
CA PHE A 56 4.84 -36.98 -19.40
C PHE A 56 3.62 -36.31 -20.07
N SER A 57 3.96 -35.19 -20.72
CA SER A 57 3.30 -34.47 -21.82
C SER A 57 2.02 -33.66 -21.54
N PRO A 58 2.12 -32.32 -21.48
CA PRO A 58 0.98 -31.42 -21.54
C PRO A 58 0.68 -31.00 -22.98
N ASN A 59 -0.14 -31.76 -23.72
CA ASN A 59 -0.82 -31.21 -24.90
C ASN A 59 -2.07 -32.01 -25.30
N ALA A 60 -3.05 -31.31 -25.88
CA ALA A 60 -4.33 -31.80 -26.37
C ALA A 60 -5.24 -32.55 -25.37
N ILE A 61 -6.35 -31.89 -24.99
CA ILE A 61 -7.72 -32.42 -25.19
C ILE A 61 -8.62 -31.19 -25.36
N VAL A 62 -9.29 -31.07 -26.50
CA VAL A 62 -10.36 -30.08 -26.75
C VAL A 62 -11.67 -30.84 -26.70
N VAL A 63 -12.53 -30.51 -25.74
CA VAL A 63 -13.91 -31.02 -25.68
C VAL A 63 -14.86 -29.86 -25.98
N SER A 64 -15.67 -30.03 -27.02
CA SER A 64 -16.73 -29.08 -27.35
C SER A 64 -17.89 -29.21 -26.35
N LEU A 65 -18.19 -28.11 -25.66
CA LEU A 65 -19.46 -27.87 -24.99
C LEU A 65 -19.99 -26.52 -25.46
N GLY A 66 -20.97 -26.54 -26.37
CA GLY A 66 -21.65 -25.35 -26.83
C GLY A 66 -22.91 -25.07 -26.01
N GLY A 67 -23.26 -23.79 -25.87
CA GLY A 67 -24.60 -23.37 -25.46
C GLY A 67 -24.78 -23.02 -23.98
N LEU A 68 -24.21 -21.89 -23.55
CA LEU A 68 -24.88 -20.86 -22.74
C LEU A 68 -24.01 -19.59 -22.76
N ALA A 69 -24.63 -18.44 -23.03
CA ALA A 69 -23.94 -17.15 -23.18
C ALA A 69 -24.28 -16.19 -22.03
N ASP A 70 -23.47 -15.14 -21.90
CA ASP A 70 -23.70 -13.92 -21.13
C ASP A 70 -24.07 -14.05 -19.64
N ALA A 71 -23.03 -14.13 -18.79
CA ALA A 71 -22.73 -13.07 -17.81
C ALA A 71 -21.42 -13.37 -17.06
N GLY A 72 -20.33 -12.68 -17.39
CA GLY A 72 -19.05 -12.82 -16.69
C GLY A 72 -18.06 -11.73 -17.07
N GLY A 73 -17.63 -10.93 -16.09
CA GLY A 73 -16.72 -9.81 -16.33
C GLY A 73 -15.36 -10.27 -16.84
N THR A 74 -14.85 -9.59 -17.86
CA THR A 74 -13.54 -9.88 -18.47
C THR A 74 -12.43 -9.59 -17.47
N VAL A 75 -11.90 -10.63 -16.82
CA VAL A 75 -10.56 -10.56 -16.23
C VAL A 75 -9.60 -10.35 -17.39
N ALA A 76 -9.13 -9.12 -17.57
CA ALA A 76 -8.23 -8.78 -18.65
C ALA A 76 -6.92 -9.58 -18.50
N SER A 77 -6.75 -10.58 -19.36
CA SER A 77 -5.47 -11.25 -19.52
C SER A 77 -4.44 -10.20 -19.91
N MET A 78 -3.47 -9.94 -19.04
CA MET A 78 -2.31 -9.10 -19.36
C MET A 78 -1.43 -9.87 -20.34
N THR A 79 -1.83 -9.85 -21.61
CA THR A 79 -0.98 -10.29 -22.72
C THR A 79 0.27 -9.44 -22.72
N LYS A 80 1.43 -10.07 -22.54
CA LYS A 80 2.73 -9.42 -22.71
C LYS A 80 2.73 -8.69 -24.07
N PRO A 81 3.09 -7.40 -24.14
CA PRO A 81 3.14 -6.66 -25.39
C PRO A 81 4.01 -7.41 -26.42
N GLU A 82 3.49 -7.56 -27.64
CA GLU A 82 4.23 -8.16 -28.74
C GLU A 82 5.15 -7.12 -29.37
N VAL A 83 6.39 -7.49 -29.67
CA VAL A 83 7.39 -6.60 -30.29
C VAL A 83 6.90 -6.20 -31.69
N PRO A 84 6.74 -4.89 -31.99
CA PRO A 84 6.29 -4.45 -33.31
C PRO A 84 7.23 -4.93 -34.43
N ALA A 85 6.66 -5.60 -35.44
CA ALA A 85 7.42 -6.20 -36.55
C ALA A 85 8.16 -5.19 -37.47
N SER A 86 7.98 -3.89 -37.23
CA SER A 86 8.73 -2.79 -37.85
C SER A 86 10.07 -2.48 -37.18
N LEU A 87 10.34 -3.03 -35.99
CA LEU A 87 11.56 -2.74 -35.23
C LEU A 87 12.77 -3.58 -35.71
N PRO A 88 13.97 -2.99 -35.79
CA PRO A 88 15.21 -3.69 -36.15
C PRO A 88 15.50 -4.96 -35.34
N THR A 89 15.84 -6.05 -36.04
CA THR A 89 16.22 -7.34 -35.42
C THR A 89 17.73 -7.63 -35.47
N THR A 90 18.54 -6.75 -36.05
CA THR A 90 20.01 -6.85 -36.08
C THR A 90 20.70 -5.52 -35.81
N LEU A 91 21.96 -5.56 -35.39
CA LEU A 91 22.77 -4.38 -35.08
C LEU A 91 22.94 -3.42 -36.27
N GLY A 92 23.19 -3.93 -37.47
CA GLY A 92 23.28 -3.12 -38.69
C GLY A 92 21.95 -2.44 -39.03
N ALA A 93 20.83 -3.15 -38.85
CA ALA A 93 19.50 -2.58 -39.03
C ALA A 93 19.19 -1.49 -37.96
N LEU A 94 19.63 -1.68 -36.72
CA LEU A 94 19.44 -0.69 -35.64
C LEU A 94 20.26 0.60 -35.89
N ARG A 95 21.50 0.46 -36.40
CA ARG A 95 22.32 1.59 -36.87
C ARG A 95 21.62 2.33 -38.02
N ALA A 96 21.10 1.60 -39.01
CA ALA A 96 20.39 2.18 -40.16
C ALA A 96 19.06 2.87 -39.78
N PHE A 97 18.37 2.36 -38.75
CA PHE A 97 17.18 2.96 -38.15
C PHE A 97 17.49 4.27 -37.37
N GLY A 98 18.76 4.55 -37.10
CA GLY A 98 19.19 5.80 -36.45
C GLY A 98 18.94 5.85 -34.94
N TRP A 99 18.65 4.71 -34.29
CA TRP A 99 18.53 4.65 -32.83
C TRP A 99 19.84 5.07 -32.16
N LYS A 100 19.73 5.69 -31.00
CA LYS A 100 20.85 6.16 -30.16
C LYS A 100 20.73 5.57 -28.78
N SER A 101 21.84 5.01 -28.27
CA SER A 101 21.94 4.72 -26.85
C SER A 101 22.05 6.02 -26.06
N VAL A 102 21.22 6.14 -25.04
CA VAL A 102 21.19 7.24 -24.06
C VAL A 102 21.04 6.61 -22.66
N PRO A 103 21.61 7.22 -21.61
CA PRO A 103 21.36 6.78 -20.24
C PRO A 103 19.87 6.91 -19.87
N VAL A 104 19.35 6.00 -19.05
CA VAL A 104 17.94 5.98 -18.61
C VAL A 104 17.54 7.28 -17.91
N LYS A 105 18.48 7.95 -17.25
CA LYS A 105 18.28 9.28 -16.63
C LYS A 105 18.17 10.42 -17.65
N GLU A 106 18.73 10.27 -18.85
CA GLU A 106 18.59 11.22 -19.97
C GLU A 106 17.28 10.97 -20.75
N GLU A 107 16.92 9.70 -20.92
CA GLU A 107 15.64 9.26 -21.48
C GLU A 107 14.46 9.80 -20.65
N LEU A 108 14.46 9.50 -19.34
CA LEU A 108 13.43 9.98 -18.41
C LEU A 108 13.37 11.51 -18.34
N ARG A 109 14.51 12.21 -18.38
CA ARG A 109 14.56 13.68 -18.47
C ARG A 109 13.90 14.19 -19.74
N THR A 110 14.30 13.64 -20.90
CA THR A 110 13.77 14.05 -22.22
C THR A 110 12.26 13.83 -22.29
N ASN A 111 11.78 12.73 -21.73
CA ASN A 111 10.37 12.36 -21.73
C ASN A 111 9.54 13.17 -20.72
N ALA A 112 10.10 13.49 -19.55
CA ALA A 112 9.51 14.45 -18.62
C ALA A 112 9.42 15.86 -19.24
N VAL A 113 10.49 16.37 -19.85
CA VAL A 113 10.49 17.69 -20.54
C VAL A 113 9.40 17.74 -21.62
N ARG A 114 9.29 16.69 -22.44
CA ARG A 114 8.24 16.55 -23.46
C ARG A 114 6.85 16.65 -22.83
N ASN A 115 6.53 15.80 -21.87
CA ASN A 115 5.20 15.79 -21.24
C ASN A 115 4.87 17.13 -20.53
N ILE A 116 5.82 17.72 -19.78
CA ILE A 116 5.67 19.04 -19.16
C ILE A 116 5.37 20.11 -20.21
N SER A 117 6.12 20.13 -21.33
CA SER A 117 5.91 21.11 -22.42
C SER A 117 4.58 20.94 -23.16
N GLU A 118 4.01 19.73 -23.14
CA GLU A 118 2.71 19.40 -23.73
C GLU A 118 1.55 19.52 -22.72
N GLY A 119 1.81 19.89 -21.47
CA GLY A 119 0.80 19.99 -20.41
C GLY A 119 0.23 18.63 -19.97
N LYS A 120 0.94 17.53 -20.21
CA LYS A 120 0.53 16.17 -19.84
C LYS A 120 0.96 15.84 -18.40
N PRO A 121 0.12 15.16 -17.61
CA PRO A 121 0.52 14.68 -16.29
C PRO A 121 1.67 13.66 -16.42
N LEU A 122 2.63 13.72 -15.50
CA LEU A 122 3.71 12.73 -15.39
C LEU A 122 3.31 11.51 -14.54
N PHE A 123 2.28 11.65 -13.71
CA PHE A 123 1.90 10.66 -12.70
C PHE A 123 0.37 10.52 -12.67
N GLU A 124 -0.16 9.35 -13.07
CA GLU A 124 -1.59 9.10 -13.07
C GLU A 124 -2.08 8.45 -11.76
N GLY A 125 -3.32 8.74 -11.38
CA GLY A 125 -3.99 8.10 -10.23
C GLY A 125 -3.45 8.49 -8.84
N VAL A 126 -2.70 9.60 -8.74
CA VAL A 126 -2.27 10.22 -7.46
C VAL A 126 -2.86 11.62 -7.40
N MET A 127 -3.38 12.00 -6.23
CA MET A 127 -4.10 13.27 -6.02
C MET A 127 -3.63 13.98 -4.75
N GLY A 128 -3.61 15.31 -4.76
CA GLY A 128 -3.23 16.16 -3.61
C GLY A 128 -1.74 16.44 -3.49
N TYR A 129 -0.98 16.17 -4.54
CA TYR A 129 0.49 16.29 -4.63
C TYR A 129 0.95 17.30 -5.69
N GLU A 130 0.00 17.94 -6.38
CA GLU A 130 0.20 18.78 -7.57
C GLU A 130 1.05 20.02 -7.26
N ASP A 131 0.81 20.67 -6.12
CA ASP A 131 1.56 21.85 -5.64
C ASP A 131 2.73 21.50 -4.70
N THR A 132 2.94 20.22 -4.36
CA THR A 132 3.84 19.81 -3.27
C THR A 132 4.89 18.77 -3.67
N VAL A 133 4.47 17.54 -3.98
CA VAL A 133 5.36 16.39 -4.21
C VAL A 133 5.71 16.25 -5.69
N MET A 134 4.75 16.49 -6.60
CA MET A 134 4.99 16.42 -8.04
C MET A 134 6.06 17.41 -8.52
N PRO A 135 6.06 18.71 -8.12
CA PRO A 135 7.09 19.65 -8.56
C PRO A 135 8.48 19.32 -8.01
N GLN A 136 8.58 18.72 -6.81
CA GLN A 136 9.85 18.22 -6.28
C GLN A 136 10.39 17.03 -7.10
N LEU A 137 9.49 16.16 -7.58
CA LEU A 137 9.85 15.00 -8.40
C LEU A 137 10.20 15.39 -9.83
N GLU A 138 9.46 16.34 -10.43
CA GLU A 138 9.81 16.98 -11.70
C GLU A 138 11.23 17.55 -11.67
N ASN A 139 11.54 18.39 -10.67
CA ASN A 139 12.88 18.93 -10.51
C ASN A 139 13.96 17.84 -10.31
N ALA A 140 13.63 16.74 -9.63
CA ALA A 140 14.54 15.60 -9.47
C ALA A 140 14.82 14.87 -10.80
N LEU A 141 13.79 14.63 -11.61
CA LEU A 141 13.91 14.00 -12.94
C LEU A 141 14.66 14.92 -13.92
N LEU A 142 14.36 16.22 -13.90
CA LEU A 142 15.08 17.22 -14.70
C LEU A 142 16.57 17.29 -14.31
N ALA A 143 16.90 17.18 -13.03
CA ALA A 143 18.29 17.09 -12.57
C ALA A 143 18.94 15.71 -12.84
N GLY A 144 18.15 14.64 -13.08
CA GLY A 144 18.64 13.26 -13.21
C GLY A 144 19.06 12.65 -11.87
N HIS A 145 18.46 13.09 -10.76
CA HIS A 145 18.76 12.62 -9.42
C HIS A 145 18.15 11.24 -9.13
N ASP A 146 18.86 10.43 -8.35
CA ASP A 146 18.24 9.31 -7.62
C ASP A 146 17.38 9.85 -6.48
N VAL A 147 16.21 9.23 -6.25
CA VAL A 147 15.14 9.80 -5.43
C VAL A 147 14.82 8.92 -4.23
N VAL A 148 14.66 9.52 -3.05
CA VAL A 148 14.08 8.84 -1.88
C VAL A 148 12.82 9.55 -1.40
N PHE A 149 11.70 8.82 -1.36
CA PHE A 149 10.43 9.28 -0.81
C PHE A 149 10.35 8.98 0.70
N LEU A 150 10.28 10.03 1.51
CA LEU A 150 10.10 9.94 2.96
C LEU A 150 8.66 10.23 3.35
N GLY A 151 7.98 9.27 3.97
CA GLY A 151 6.66 9.48 4.55
C GLY A 151 5.96 8.20 4.99
N GLU A 152 4.77 8.35 5.55
CA GLU A 152 4.02 7.28 6.21
C GLU A 152 3.38 6.27 5.24
N ARG A 153 2.84 5.19 5.81
CA ARG A 153 2.32 4.04 5.05
C ARG A 153 1.00 4.41 4.37
N GLY A 154 0.97 4.32 3.05
CA GLY A 154 -0.20 4.69 2.22
C GLY A 154 -0.17 6.10 1.64
N GLN A 155 0.90 6.88 1.86
CA GLN A 155 1.13 8.19 1.20
C GLN A 155 1.60 8.04 -0.27
N ALA A 156 0.87 7.25 -1.07
CA ALA A 156 1.07 6.99 -2.51
C ALA A 156 2.49 6.62 -3.03
N LYS A 157 3.53 6.51 -2.18
CA LYS A 157 4.95 6.34 -2.53
C LYS A 157 5.17 5.31 -3.65
N THR A 158 4.67 4.08 -3.48
CA THR A 158 4.83 3.00 -4.46
C THR A 158 4.03 3.20 -5.76
N ARG A 159 2.96 4.02 -5.77
CA ARG A 159 2.26 4.39 -7.00
C ARG A 159 3.08 5.40 -7.81
N MET A 160 3.58 6.47 -7.16
CA MET A 160 4.51 7.43 -7.78
C MET A 160 5.73 6.74 -8.40
N ILE A 161 6.34 5.79 -7.68
CA ILE A 161 7.47 4.99 -8.17
C ILE A 161 7.12 4.24 -9.46
N ARG A 162 5.95 3.60 -9.52
CA ARG A 162 5.54 2.79 -10.68
C ARG A 162 5.20 3.65 -11.90
N SER A 163 4.57 4.81 -11.71
CA SER A 163 4.26 5.76 -12.81
C SER A 163 5.50 6.30 -13.53
N LEU A 164 6.68 6.28 -12.90
CA LEU A 164 7.95 6.63 -13.59
C LEU A 164 8.26 5.69 -14.77
N THR A 165 7.71 4.47 -14.77
CA THR A 165 7.84 3.50 -15.87
C THR A 165 7.16 4.01 -17.15
N ASP A 166 6.12 4.83 -17.03
CA ASP A 166 5.38 5.39 -18.17
C ASP A 166 6.15 6.53 -18.87
N LEU A 167 7.17 7.08 -18.22
CA LEU A 167 8.10 8.05 -18.79
C LEU A 167 9.28 7.39 -19.54
N LEU A 168 9.41 6.06 -19.49
CA LEU A 168 10.37 5.33 -20.33
C LEU A 168 9.84 5.20 -21.76
N ASP A 169 10.76 5.19 -22.73
CA ASP A 169 10.44 4.84 -24.11
C ASP A 169 9.87 3.42 -24.19
N GLU A 170 8.79 3.27 -24.96
CA GLU A 170 7.93 2.08 -24.99
C GLU A 170 8.71 0.79 -25.26
N TRP A 171 9.72 0.86 -26.13
CA TRP A 171 10.54 -0.27 -26.56
C TRP A 171 12.03 0.07 -26.53
N MET A 172 12.80 -0.71 -25.77
CA MET A 172 14.25 -0.59 -25.67
C MET A 172 14.96 -1.76 -26.37
N PRO A 173 15.94 -1.54 -27.26
CA PRO A 173 16.69 -2.62 -27.90
C PRO A 173 17.78 -3.16 -26.96
N ILE A 174 17.95 -4.49 -26.98
CA ILE A 174 18.98 -5.22 -26.24
C ILE A 174 19.63 -6.29 -27.13
N VAL A 175 20.88 -6.67 -26.82
CA VAL A 175 21.51 -7.83 -27.47
C VAL A 175 20.75 -9.12 -27.11
N ALA A 176 20.42 -9.94 -28.11
CA ALA A 176 19.60 -11.12 -27.90
C ALA A 176 20.26 -12.14 -26.94
N GLY A 177 19.47 -12.64 -25.99
CA GLY A 177 19.94 -13.55 -24.94
C GLY A 177 20.70 -12.89 -23.79
N SER A 178 20.81 -11.56 -23.74
CA SER A 178 21.34 -10.86 -22.56
C SER A 178 20.45 -11.07 -21.32
N GLU A 179 21.06 -11.41 -20.18
CA GLU A 179 20.40 -11.44 -18.87
C GLU A 179 20.30 -10.05 -18.20
N ILE A 180 20.99 -9.04 -18.73
CA ILE A 180 21.18 -7.71 -18.13
C ILE A 180 20.90 -6.56 -19.09
N ASN A 181 19.98 -6.75 -20.05
CA ASN A 181 19.52 -5.73 -21.01
C ASN A 181 20.65 -5.02 -21.78
N ASP A 182 21.71 -5.75 -22.14
CA ASP A 182 22.93 -5.21 -22.75
C ASP A 182 22.63 -4.25 -23.92
N ASP A 183 23.21 -3.05 -23.87
CA ASP A 183 23.17 -2.08 -24.96
C ASP A 183 23.86 -2.65 -26.20
N PRO A 184 23.18 -2.75 -27.36
CA PRO A 184 23.80 -3.20 -28.61
C PRO A 184 25.00 -2.37 -29.09
N TYR A 185 25.16 -1.13 -28.60
CA TYR A 185 26.31 -0.28 -28.92
C TYR A 185 27.40 -0.32 -27.84
N ASN A 186 27.07 -0.61 -26.58
CA ASN A 186 27.98 -0.61 -25.44
C ASN A 186 27.73 -1.84 -24.53
N PRO A 187 27.93 -3.07 -25.04
CA PRO A 187 27.61 -4.29 -24.27
C PRO A 187 28.47 -4.41 -23.01
N VAL A 188 27.86 -4.81 -21.91
CA VAL A 188 28.49 -4.93 -20.59
C VAL A 188 28.86 -6.39 -20.28
N SER A 189 27.97 -7.34 -20.55
CA SER A 189 28.23 -8.77 -20.30
C SER A 189 29.20 -9.36 -21.33
N ARG A 190 30.00 -10.35 -20.89
CA ARG A 190 30.82 -11.18 -21.78
C ARG A 190 30.02 -11.87 -22.89
N HIS A 191 28.77 -12.27 -22.64
CA HIS A 191 27.87 -12.83 -23.66
C HIS A 191 27.65 -11.82 -24.80
N ALA A 192 27.19 -10.62 -24.47
CA ALA A 192 26.88 -9.61 -25.46
C ALA A 192 28.14 -9.07 -26.18
N LYS A 193 29.26 -8.90 -25.46
CA LYS A 193 30.56 -8.53 -26.03
C LYS A 193 31.02 -9.54 -27.08
N ASN A 194 31.07 -10.82 -26.73
CA ASN A 194 31.50 -11.88 -27.63
C ASN A 194 30.59 -11.99 -28.87
N LEU A 195 29.27 -11.84 -28.69
CA LEU A 195 28.31 -11.93 -29.81
C LEU A 195 28.42 -10.73 -30.76
N VAL A 196 28.65 -9.52 -30.23
CA VAL A 196 28.93 -8.32 -31.05
C VAL A 196 30.27 -8.45 -31.78
N GLU A 197 31.29 -9.05 -31.17
CA GLU A 197 32.59 -9.31 -31.80
C GLU A 197 32.50 -10.38 -32.90
N SER A 198 31.68 -11.43 -32.73
CA SER A 198 31.57 -12.53 -33.71
C SER A 198 30.62 -12.24 -34.88
N GLU A 199 29.46 -11.62 -34.64
CA GLU A 199 28.43 -11.39 -35.67
C GLU A 199 28.48 -9.99 -36.29
N GLY A 200 29.10 -9.01 -35.62
CA GLY A 200 29.18 -7.63 -36.09
C GLY A 200 27.80 -7.03 -36.36
N ASP A 201 27.58 -6.46 -37.55
CA ASP A 201 26.27 -5.90 -37.92
C ASP A 201 25.14 -6.95 -38.07
N ASN A 202 25.46 -8.26 -38.11
CA ASN A 202 24.45 -9.32 -38.06
C ASN A 202 24.00 -9.67 -36.63
N THR A 203 24.63 -9.11 -35.59
CA THR A 203 24.32 -9.40 -34.18
C THR A 203 22.82 -9.32 -33.92
N PRO A 204 22.17 -10.40 -33.43
CA PRO A 204 20.73 -10.42 -33.23
C PRO A 204 20.31 -9.52 -32.06
N ILE A 205 19.22 -8.79 -32.27
CA ILE A 205 18.65 -7.82 -31.33
C ILE A 205 17.21 -8.22 -31.02
N THR A 206 16.82 -8.04 -29.76
CA THR A 206 15.42 -8.14 -29.31
C THR A 206 15.06 -6.89 -28.51
N TRP A 207 13.78 -6.73 -28.18
CA TRP A 207 13.25 -5.51 -27.57
C TRP A 207 12.52 -5.80 -26.26
N VAL A 208 12.77 -4.95 -25.27
CA VAL A 208 12.15 -4.98 -23.94
C VAL A 208 11.13 -3.86 -23.85
N HIS A 209 9.88 -4.19 -23.53
CA HIS A 209 8.83 -3.19 -23.31
C HIS A 209 9.06 -2.44 -21.99
N ARG A 210 8.70 -1.15 -21.91
CA ARG A 210 8.87 -0.33 -20.69
C ARG A 210 8.34 -0.97 -19.40
N SER A 211 7.23 -1.71 -19.44
CA SER A 211 6.68 -2.41 -18.27
C SER A 211 7.61 -3.49 -17.67
N GLU A 212 8.65 -3.92 -18.40
CA GLU A 212 9.65 -4.89 -17.95
C GLU A 212 10.99 -4.23 -17.60
N ARG A 213 11.09 -2.90 -17.75
CA ARG A 213 12.28 -2.08 -17.40
C ARG A 213 12.20 -1.51 -15.97
N SER A 214 11.35 -2.07 -15.12
CA SER A 214 11.19 -1.70 -13.71
C SER A 214 11.35 -2.92 -12.81
N GLY A 215 12.24 -2.85 -11.83
CA GLY A 215 12.53 -3.92 -10.88
C GLY A 215 12.25 -3.46 -9.45
N GLU A 216 11.36 -4.15 -8.74
CA GLU A 216 10.90 -3.76 -7.39
C GLU A 216 11.28 -4.79 -6.33
N LYS A 217 11.94 -4.35 -5.25
CA LYS A 217 12.26 -5.16 -4.07
C LYS A 217 11.68 -4.50 -2.83
N LEU A 218 10.88 -5.24 -2.07
CA LEU A 218 10.61 -4.90 -0.67
C LEU A 218 11.85 -5.22 0.15
N ALA A 219 12.38 -4.24 0.88
CA ALA A 219 13.42 -4.46 1.85
C ALA A 219 12.92 -5.35 2.99
N THR A 220 13.76 -6.30 3.41
CA THR A 220 13.55 -7.13 4.60
C THR A 220 14.90 -7.40 5.26
N PRO A 221 14.95 -7.66 6.57
CA PRO A 221 16.18 -8.04 7.26
C PRO A 221 16.88 -9.29 6.66
N ASP A 222 16.08 -10.20 6.08
CA ASP A 222 16.55 -11.44 5.43
C ASP A 222 16.98 -11.26 3.96
N THR A 223 16.81 -10.08 3.37
CA THR A 223 17.25 -9.81 1.99
C THR A 223 18.76 -9.99 1.87
N SER A 224 19.25 -10.72 0.87
CA SER A 224 20.68 -10.96 0.69
C SER A 224 21.32 -10.03 -0.35
N ILE A 225 22.66 -9.92 -0.34
CA ILE A 225 23.40 -9.25 -1.42
C ILE A 225 23.31 -10.05 -2.72
N SER A 226 23.17 -11.39 -2.64
CA SER A 226 22.94 -12.26 -3.81
C SER A 226 21.59 -11.97 -4.48
N ASP A 227 20.54 -11.59 -3.72
CA ASP A 227 19.23 -11.18 -4.27
C ASP A 227 19.37 -9.94 -5.16
N LEU A 228 20.08 -8.93 -4.64
CA LEU A 228 20.18 -7.62 -5.26
C LEU A 228 21.18 -7.63 -6.42
N ILE A 229 22.39 -8.15 -6.20
CA ILE A 229 23.51 -7.97 -7.14
C ILE A 229 23.82 -9.27 -7.88
N GLY A 230 23.77 -10.40 -7.19
CA GLY A 230 24.04 -11.73 -7.75
C GLY A 230 25.16 -12.48 -7.03
N GLU A 231 25.40 -13.71 -7.45
CA GLU A 231 26.48 -14.55 -6.92
C GLU A 231 27.11 -15.50 -7.95
N VAL A 232 28.21 -16.15 -7.57
CA VAL A 232 28.89 -17.17 -8.38
C VAL A 232 28.21 -18.52 -8.18
N ASP A 233 27.74 -19.10 -9.27
CA ASP A 233 27.14 -20.43 -9.35
C ASP A 233 28.21 -21.52 -9.18
N PRO A 234 28.17 -22.32 -8.09
CA PRO A 234 29.18 -23.34 -7.85
C PRO A 234 29.10 -24.54 -8.82
N ILE A 235 27.98 -24.74 -9.52
CA ILE A 235 27.79 -25.83 -10.48
C ILE A 235 28.49 -25.47 -11.80
N LYS A 236 28.26 -24.27 -12.33
CA LYS A 236 28.96 -23.77 -13.55
C LYS A 236 30.49 -23.73 -13.39
N VAL A 237 30.97 -23.53 -12.16
CA VAL A 237 32.39 -23.63 -11.78
C VAL A 237 32.88 -25.08 -11.80
N ALA A 238 32.09 -26.02 -11.28
CA ALA A 238 32.43 -27.45 -11.27
C ALA A 238 32.49 -28.08 -12.67
N GLU A 239 31.77 -27.51 -13.65
CA GLU A 239 31.85 -27.88 -15.08
C GLU A 239 33.16 -27.46 -15.78
N GLY A 240 34.12 -26.87 -15.05
CA GLY A 240 35.45 -26.54 -15.56
C GLY A 240 35.59 -25.13 -16.14
N ARG A 241 34.57 -24.27 -15.99
CA ARG A 241 34.72 -22.82 -16.27
C ARG A 241 35.54 -22.17 -15.16
N TYR A 242 36.43 -21.25 -15.53
CA TYR A 242 37.27 -20.56 -14.56
C TYR A 242 36.43 -19.71 -13.59
N LEU A 243 36.84 -19.67 -12.31
CA LEU A 243 36.13 -18.92 -11.25
C LEU A 243 36.12 -17.39 -11.46
N SER A 244 36.89 -16.90 -12.43
CA SER A 244 36.96 -15.50 -12.91
C SER A 244 36.17 -15.26 -14.21
N ASP A 245 35.34 -16.21 -14.64
CA ASP A 245 34.55 -16.11 -15.87
C ASP A 245 33.14 -15.60 -15.56
N GLU A 246 32.73 -14.48 -16.17
CA GLU A 246 31.42 -13.85 -15.97
C GLU A 246 30.25 -14.82 -16.25
N LEU A 247 30.48 -15.81 -17.11
CA LEU A 247 29.52 -16.86 -17.44
C LEU A 247 29.17 -17.77 -16.24
N THR A 248 29.94 -17.72 -15.15
CA THR A 248 29.66 -18.41 -13.87
C THR A 248 28.78 -17.60 -12.92
N LEU A 249 28.42 -16.37 -13.26
CA LEU A 249 27.51 -15.56 -12.44
C LEU A 249 26.05 -16.01 -12.60
N HIS A 250 25.27 -15.71 -11.57
CA HIS A 250 23.83 -15.55 -11.63
C HIS A 250 23.50 -14.12 -11.16
N TYR A 251 22.97 -13.29 -12.06
CA TYR A 251 22.68 -11.88 -11.78
C TYR A 251 21.47 -11.71 -10.84
N GLY A 252 21.62 -10.81 -9.87
CA GLY A 252 20.52 -10.36 -9.01
C GLY A 252 19.60 -9.35 -9.70
N LEU A 253 18.65 -8.80 -8.95
CA LEU A 253 17.65 -7.88 -9.47
C LEU A 253 18.23 -6.59 -10.08
N VAL A 254 19.28 -6.02 -9.48
CA VAL A 254 19.85 -4.72 -9.89
C VAL A 254 20.47 -4.80 -11.29
N PRO A 255 21.38 -5.75 -11.64
CA PRO A 255 21.85 -5.90 -13.02
C PRO A 255 20.76 -6.33 -14.01
N ARG A 256 19.76 -7.12 -13.59
CA ARG A 256 18.59 -7.45 -14.43
C ARG A 256 17.70 -6.24 -14.74
N THR A 257 17.78 -5.18 -13.92
CA THR A 257 17.06 -3.90 -14.08
C THR A 257 17.90 -2.83 -14.80
N ASN A 258 19.05 -3.22 -15.38
CA ASN A 258 19.91 -2.33 -16.16
C ASN A 258 19.14 -1.67 -17.33
N ARG A 259 19.45 -0.39 -17.57
CA ARG A 259 18.75 0.55 -18.47
C ARG A 259 17.28 0.71 -18.11
N GLY A 260 17.01 0.80 -16.81
CA GLY A 260 15.69 0.79 -16.20
C GLY A 260 15.64 1.47 -14.82
N ILE A 261 14.53 1.27 -14.11
CA ILE A 261 14.24 1.88 -12.81
C ILE A 261 14.27 0.80 -11.72
N PHE A 262 15.16 0.93 -10.74
CA PHE A 262 15.22 0.01 -9.61
C PHE A 262 14.59 0.63 -8.35
N ALA A 263 13.57 -0.04 -7.82
CA ALA A 263 12.73 0.42 -6.73
C ALA A 263 12.98 -0.38 -5.44
N ILE A 264 13.36 0.30 -4.36
CA ILE A 264 13.47 -0.29 -3.01
C ILE A 264 12.39 0.28 -2.09
N ASN A 265 11.40 -0.54 -1.74
CA ASN A 265 10.40 -0.14 -0.73
C ASN A 265 10.94 -0.39 0.68
N GLU A 266 10.66 0.55 1.60
CA GLU A 266 11.05 0.51 3.02
C GLU A 266 12.57 0.26 3.21
N LEU A 267 13.41 0.94 2.42
CA LEU A 267 14.89 0.86 2.43
C LEU A 267 15.56 0.74 3.82
N PRO A 268 15.09 1.43 4.89
CA PRO A 268 15.44 1.19 6.28
C PRO A 268 15.56 -0.25 6.79
N ASP A 269 14.80 -1.19 6.23
CA ASP A 269 14.80 -2.59 6.67
C ASP A 269 15.95 -3.42 6.05
N LEU A 270 16.73 -2.85 5.11
CA LEU A 270 18.00 -3.44 4.67
C LEU A 270 19.10 -3.19 5.71
N SER A 271 19.83 -4.24 6.11
CA SER A 271 21.00 -4.10 6.99
C SER A 271 22.07 -3.19 6.38
N GLU A 272 22.82 -2.48 7.23
CA GLU A 272 23.87 -1.52 6.85
C GLU A 272 24.86 -2.09 5.82
N ARG A 273 25.24 -3.38 5.96
CA ARG A 273 26.14 -4.07 5.03
C ARG A 273 25.59 -4.15 3.61
N ILE A 274 24.27 -4.29 3.47
CA ILE A 274 23.59 -4.33 2.16
C ILE A 274 23.48 -2.91 1.60
N GLN A 275 23.21 -1.91 2.45
CA GLN A 275 23.21 -0.50 2.06
C GLN A 275 24.59 -0.05 1.52
N VAL A 276 25.69 -0.48 2.15
CA VAL A 276 27.06 -0.29 1.61
C VAL A 276 27.25 -1.08 0.32
N GLY A 277 26.82 -2.34 0.25
CA GLY A 277 26.97 -3.15 -0.96
C GLY A 277 26.27 -2.55 -2.19
N LEU A 278 25.09 -1.94 -1.99
CA LEU A 278 24.35 -1.21 -3.02
C LEU A 278 25.09 0.06 -3.47
N LEU A 279 25.70 0.79 -2.52
CA LEU A 279 26.45 2.02 -2.79
C LEU A 279 27.57 1.79 -3.82
N ASN A 280 28.41 0.77 -3.61
CA ASN A 280 29.53 0.45 -4.50
C ASN A 280 29.07 0.10 -5.93
N VAL A 281 27.93 -0.60 -6.07
CA VAL A 281 27.39 -0.97 -7.39
C VAL A 281 26.93 0.26 -8.18
N LEU A 282 26.33 1.24 -7.49
CA LEU A 282 25.78 2.44 -8.12
C LEU A 282 26.83 3.53 -8.38
N GLU A 283 27.80 3.70 -7.47
CA GLU A 283 28.89 4.67 -7.60
C GLU A 283 30.09 4.13 -8.39
N GLU A 284 30.72 3.09 -7.86
CA GLU A 284 32.01 2.59 -8.37
C GLU A 284 31.84 1.74 -9.63
N ARG A 285 30.58 1.34 -9.94
CA ARG A 285 30.23 0.45 -11.07
C ARG A 285 30.96 -0.90 -11.03
N ASP A 286 31.44 -1.27 -9.85
CA ASP A 286 32.30 -2.40 -9.60
C ASP A 286 31.75 -3.21 -8.43
N VAL A 287 31.71 -4.54 -8.59
CA VAL A 287 31.20 -5.47 -7.59
C VAL A 287 32.29 -6.44 -7.18
N GLN A 288 32.48 -6.68 -5.88
CA GLN A 288 33.32 -7.76 -5.40
C GLN A 288 32.49 -8.99 -5.01
N ILE A 289 32.48 -10.02 -5.86
CA ILE A 289 31.73 -11.26 -5.63
C ILE A 289 32.69 -12.37 -5.22
N ARG A 290 32.56 -12.88 -3.99
CA ARG A 290 33.40 -13.94 -3.37
C ARG A 290 34.93 -13.74 -3.57
N GLY A 291 35.37 -12.48 -3.60
CA GLY A 291 36.78 -12.07 -3.74
C GLY A 291 37.15 -11.51 -5.12
N TYR A 292 36.42 -11.87 -6.18
CA TYR A 292 36.66 -11.40 -7.54
C TYR A 292 36.06 -10.01 -7.75
N LYS A 293 36.85 -9.07 -8.27
CA LYS A 293 36.36 -7.75 -8.69
C LYS A 293 35.85 -7.86 -10.13
N ILE A 294 34.59 -7.51 -10.35
CA ILE A 294 33.89 -7.59 -11.63
C ILE A 294 33.26 -6.23 -11.90
N SER A 295 33.61 -5.62 -13.03
CA SER A 295 33.05 -4.32 -13.42
C SER A 295 31.71 -4.52 -14.11
N LEU A 296 30.66 -3.94 -13.53
CA LEU A 296 29.30 -3.96 -14.03
C LEU A 296 28.80 -2.50 -14.12
N PRO A 297 29.24 -1.73 -15.13
CA PRO A 297 28.76 -0.38 -15.42
C PRO A 297 27.31 -0.40 -15.91
N ILE A 298 26.41 -0.66 -14.96
CA ILE A 298 24.97 -0.56 -15.15
C ILE A 298 24.52 0.91 -15.18
N ASP A 299 23.41 1.13 -15.86
CA ASP A 299 22.72 2.41 -16.01
C ASP A 299 21.31 2.26 -15.43
N VAL A 300 21.08 2.83 -14.25
CA VAL A 300 19.85 2.62 -13.47
C VAL A 300 19.46 3.93 -12.79
N LEU A 301 18.16 4.24 -12.77
CA LEU A 301 17.58 5.18 -11.81
C LEU A 301 17.24 4.43 -10.52
N LEU A 302 17.89 4.77 -9.41
CA LEU A 302 17.48 4.27 -8.10
C LEU A 302 16.34 5.14 -7.56
N VAL A 303 15.25 4.48 -7.15
CA VAL A 303 14.17 5.11 -6.40
C VAL A 303 13.91 4.31 -5.13
N ALA A 304 13.84 4.99 -3.99
CA ALA A 304 13.61 4.37 -2.69
C ALA A 304 12.39 4.96 -1.99
N SER A 305 11.79 4.18 -1.08
CA SER A 305 10.85 4.69 -0.09
C SER A 305 11.29 4.32 1.33
N ALA A 306 10.99 5.19 2.29
CA ALA A 306 11.31 5.00 3.70
C ALA A 306 10.26 5.68 4.60
N ASN A 307 10.24 5.33 5.88
CA ASN A 307 9.43 5.98 6.91
C ASN A 307 10.27 7.01 7.72
N PRO A 308 9.74 8.20 8.06
CA PRO A 308 10.38 9.19 8.93
C PRO A 308 10.69 8.73 10.37
N GLU A 309 9.80 7.98 11.02
CA GLU A 309 10.04 7.40 12.36
C GLU A 309 11.08 6.28 12.33
N ASP A 310 11.23 5.62 11.17
CA ASP A 310 12.35 4.70 10.99
C ASP A 310 13.69 5.44 11.02
N TYR A 311 13.75 6.59 10.36
CA TYR A 311 14.92 7.45 10.23
C TYR A 311 15.57 7.86 11.56
N THR A 312 14.78 8.11 12.61
CA THR A 312 15.23 8.82 13.82
C THR A 312 15.95 7.94 14.85
N ASN A 313 15.44 6.74 15.13
CA ASN A 313 15.74 6.06 16.38
C ASN A 313 17.06 5.26 16.41
N ARG A 314 17.63 4.85 15.26
CA ARG A 314 18.89 4.06 15.20
C ARG A 314 19.83 4.34 14.01
N GLY A 315 19.54 5.33 13.17
CA GLY A 315 20.33 5.61 11.96
C GLY A 315 19.95 4.70 10.79
N ARG A 316 18.72 4.86 10.26
CA ARG A 316 18.12 3.90 9.32
C ARG A 316 18.25 4.19 7.82
N ILE A 317 19.04 5.19 7.41
CA ILE A 317 19.81 5.09 6.17
C ILE A 317 21.23 5.49 6.54
N ILE A 318 22.24 4.71 6.14
CA ILE A 318 23.64 5.06 6.40
C ILE A 318 23.96 6.40 5.72
N THR A 319 24.64 7.32 6.42
CA THR A 319 24.95 8.66 5.89
C THR A 319 25.58 8.64 4.50
N PRO A 320 26.56 7.75 4.19
CA PRO A 320 27.14 7.67 2.85
C PRO A 320 26.15 7.36 1.72
N LEU A 321 25.09 6.58 1.99
CA LEU A 321 24.02 6.27 1.02
C LEU A 321 22.99 7.39 0.96
N LYS A 322 22.66 8.00 2.10
CA LYS A 322 21.78 9.16 2.15
C LYS A 322 22.31 10.30 1.27
N ASP A 323 23.61 10.58 1.35
CA ASP A 323 24.24 11.69 0.63
C ASP A 323 24.34 11.45 -0.90
N ARG A 324 23.91 10.30 -1.42
CA ARG A 324 23.82 10.01 -2.88
C ARG A 324 22.43 10.12 -3.47
N PHE A 325 21.38 10.16 -2.65
CA PHE A 325 20.05 10.54 -3.12
C PHE A 325 20.03 12.06 -3.39
N GLY A 326 20.21 12.45 -4.65
CA GLY A 326 20.21 13.86 -5.05
C GLY A 326 18.91 14.59 -4.70
N SER A 327 17.79 13.86 -4.58
CA SER A 327 16.51 14.41 -4.12
C SER A 327 15.87 13.56 -3.02
N GLN A 328 15.61 14.19 -1.87
CA GLN A 328 14.95 13.59 -0.71
C GLN A 328 13.55 14.23 -0.52
N ILE A 329 12.54 13.64 -1.15
CA ILE A 329 11.19 14.20 -1.27
C ILE A 329 10.33 13.73 -0.10
N ARG A 330 9.67 14.67 0.59
CA ARG A 330 8.73 14.35 1.68
C ARG A 330 7.30 14.22 1.15
N THR A 331 6.68 13.07 1.34
CA THR A 331 5.25 12.87 1.08
C THR A 331 4.41 13.23 2.30
N HIS A 332 3.11 13.39 2.11
CA HIS A 332 2.14 13.65 3.17
C HIS A 332 0.81 12.92 2.91
N TYR A 333 -0.08 12.90 3.90
CA TYR A 333 -1.48 12.56 3.69
C TYR A 333 -2.22 13.74 3.02
N PRO A 334 -3.42 13.54 2.45
CA PRO A 334 -4.22 14.62 1.88
C PRO A 334 -4.38 15.78 2.87
N LEU A 335 -4.13 17.00 2.39
CA LEU A 335 -4.28 18.22 3.18
C LEU A 335 -5.75 18.65 3.22
N GLU A 336 -6.43 18.57 2.07
CA GLU A 336 -7.84 18.93 1.91
C GLU A 336 -8.78 17.73 2.01
N VAL A 337 -9.91 17.94 2.67
CA VAL A 337 -10.95 16.92 2.90
C VAL A 337 -11.55 16.42 1.57
N ASP A 338 -11.73 17.29 0.58
CA ASP A 338 -12.28 16.89 -0.73
C ASP A 338 -11.31 16.02 -1.54
N THR A 339 -10.00 16.13 -1.32
CA THR A 339 -9.00 15.22 -1.88
C THR A 339 -9.08 13.83 -1.25
N GLU A 340 -9.30 13.74 0.07
CA GLU A 340 -9.55 12.46 0.76
C GLU A 340 -10.85 11.81 0.25
N ILE A 341 -11.90 12.59 -0.05
CA ILE A 341 -13.14 12.10 -0.71
C ILE A 341 -12.85 11.58 -2.12
N ALA A 342 -12.06 12.28 -2.92
CA ALA A 342 -11.68 11.82 -4.27
C ALA A 342 -10.89 10.50 -4.21
N ILE A 343 -9.97 10.37 -3.26
CA ILE A 343 -9.21 9.12 -3.02
C ILE A 343 -10.15 7.99 -2.57
N MET A 344 -11.11 8.25 -1.67
CA MET A 344 -12.12 7.25 -1.29
C MET A 344 -12.90 6.74 -2.50
N ARG A 345 -13.39 7.64 -3.36
CA ARG A 345 -14.14 7.28 -4.58
C ARG A 345 -13.31 6.52 -5.61
N GLN A 346 -11.99 6.74 -5.66
CA GLN A 346 -11.08 6.05 -6.57
C GLN A 346 -10.67 4.65 -6.08
N GLU A 347 -10.45 4.47 -4.77
CA GLU A 347 -9.86 3.25 -4.21
C GLU A 347 -10.87 2.29 -3.55
N ALA A 348 -12.06 2.77 -3.15
CA ALA A 348 -13.07 1.92 -2.51
C ALA A 348 -13.78 1.00 -3.52
N ARG A 349 -14.18 -0.19 -3.06
CA ARG A 349 -14.97 -1.12 -3.87
C ARG A 349 -16.38 -0.57 -4.14
N PRO A 350 -17.02 -0.95 -5.28
CA PRO A 350 -18.43 -0.65 -5.53
C PRO A 350 -19.33 -1.04 -4.34
N ALA A 351 -20.13 -0.09 -3.88
CA ALA A 351 -20.91 -0.22 -2.66
C ALA A 351 -22.18 -1.09 -2.83
N SER A 352 -22.75 -1.15 -4.03
CA SER A 352 -23.90 -2.01 -4.36
C SER A 352 -23.54 -3.49 -4.33
N ILE A 353 -24.38 -4.32 -3.69
CA ILE A 353 -24.14 -5.76 -3.53
C ILE A 353 -25.39 -6.54 -3.96
N GLY A 354 -25.28 -7.29 -5.06
CA GLY A 354 -26.39 -8.04 -5.64
C GLY A 354 -27.54 -7.11 -6.06
N ASP A 355 -28.76 -7.42 -5.61
CA ASP A 355 -29.96 -6.62 -5.88
C ASP A 355 -30.03 -5.30 -5.07
N VAL A 356 -29.12 -5.07 -4.12
CA VAL A 356 -29.13 -3.86 -3.26
C VAL A 356 -28.22 -2.79 -3.83
N GLN A 357 -28.80 -1.66 -4.26
CA GLN A 357 -28.10 -0.47 -4.71
C GLN A 357 -27.79 0.47 -3.55
N VAL A 358 -26.56 0.98 -3.50
CA VAL A 358 -26.13 1.94 -2.45
C VAL A 358 -25.92 3.33 -3.04
N THR A 359 -26.74 4.29 -2.60
CA THR A 359 -26.60 5.71 -2.93
C THR A 359 -25.86 6.38 -1.77
N MET A 360 -24.62 6.83 -1.98
CA MET A 360 -23.82 7.49 -0.93
C MET A 360 -24.08 9.00 -0.90
N PRO A 361 -24.62 9.59 0.20
CA PRO A 361 -24.80 11.03 0.30
C PRO A 361 -23.46 11.76 0.51
N ALA A 362 -23.27 12.91 -0.13
CA ALA A 362 -22.01 13.66 -0.06
C ALA A 362 -21.61 14.08 1.37
N PHE A 363 -22.58 14.34 2.26
CA PHE A 363 -22.30 14.62 3.67
C PHE A 363 -21.78 13.39 4.43
N MET A 364 -22.18 12.17 4.06
CA MET A 364 -21.64 10.94 4.66
C MET A 364 -20.20 10.67 4.22
N GLU A 365 -19.87 10.91 2.94
CA GLU A 365 -18.47 10.87 2.47
C GLU A 365 -17.62 11.88 3.24
N ARG A 366 -18.11 13.12 3.37
CA ARG A 366 -17.41 14.18 4.09
C ARG A 366 -17.25 13.84 5.59
N ILE A 367 -18.22 13.19 6.24
CA ILE A 367 -18.05 12.69 7.62
C ILE A 367 -16.87 11.71 7.72
N ILE A 368 -16.72 10.75 6.80
CA ILE A 368 -15.61 9.78 6.83
C ILE A 368 -14.25 10.46 6.57
N ALA A 369 -14.20 11.42 5.64
CA ALA A 369 -12.99 12.20 5.37
C ALA A 369 -12.61 13.10 6.56
N THR A 370 -13.54 13.92 7.06
CA THR A 370 -13.34 14.80 8.23
C THR A 370 -12.94 13.99 9.48
N PHE A 371 -13.57 12.84 9.74
CA PHE A 371 -13.15 11.93 10.81
C PHE A 371 -11.68 11.50 10.66
N SER A 372 -11.25 11.16 9.44
CA SER A 372 -9.88 10.71 9.16
C SER A 372 -8.87 11.86 9.31
N HIS A 373 -9.25 13.11 9.02
CA HIS A 373 -8.43 14.30 9.29
C HIS A 373 -8.36 14.61 10.80
N GLN A 374 -9.49 14.62 11.51
CA GLN A 374 -9.51 14.83 12.96
C GLN A 374 -8.69 13.77 13.73
N ALA A 375 -8.61 12.53 13.23
CA ALA A 375 -7.73 11.50 13.78
C ALA A 375 -6.22 11.79 13.55
N ARG A 376 -5.82 12.48 12.47
CA ARG A 376 -4.44 12.95 12.21
C ARG A 376 -4.03 14.11 13.12
N GLU A 377 -5.00 14.89 13.60
CA GLU A 377 -4.79 16.03 14.50
C GLU A 377 -4.96 15.66 15.98
N SER A 378 -5.56 14.50 16.27
CA SER A 378 -5.88 14.06 17.63
C SER A 378 -4.63 13.70 18.44
N ALA A 379 -4.43 14.42 19.55
CA ALA A 379 -3.43 14.08 20.57
C ALA A 379 -3.75 12.80 21.36
N MET A 380 -4.87 12.13 21.09
CA MET A 380 -5.19 10.80 21.62
C MET A 380 -4.79 9.65 20.68
N VAL A 381 -4.25 9.96 19.50
CA VAL A 381 -3.84 8.99 18.47
C VAL A 381 -2.32 9.01 18.35
N ASN A 382 -1.68 7.84 18.28
CA ASN A 382 -0.25 7.71 18.09
C ASN A 382 0.13 8.13 16.65
N GLN A 383 0.55 9.39 16.51
CA GLN A 383 0.88 9.97 15.20
C GLN A 383 2.15 9.38 14.57
N ARG A 384 2.93 8.56 15.30
CA ARG A 384 4.09 7.82 14.73
C ARG A 384 3.67 6.67 13.83
N SER A 385 2.54 6.03 14.14
CA SER A 385 1.98 4.96 13.32
C SER A 385 1.11 5.53 12.18
N GLY A 386 0.53 6.72 12.42
CA GLY A 386 -0.09 7.59 11.43
C GLY A 386 -1.44 7.10 10.91
N VAL A 387 -2.30 8.05 10.51
CA VAL A 387 -3.67 7.73 10.07
C VAL A 387 -3.74 7.68 8.54
N SER A 388 -3.51 6.48 8.01
CA SER A 388 -3.47 6.18 6.57
C SER A 388 -4.79 6.44 5.84
N VAL A 389 -4.73 6.83 4.56
CA VAL A 389 -5.92 6.87 3.65
C VAL A 389 -6.60 5.50 3.50
N ARG A 390 -5.93 4.41 3.88
CA ARG A 390 -6.56 3.08 4.00
C ARG A 390 -7.63 3.02 5.10
N LEU A 391 -7.65 3.98 6.04
CA LEU A 391 -8.73 4.11 7.02
C LEU A 391 -10.00 4.61 6.36
N SER A 392 -9.96 5.77 5.70
CA SER A 392 -11.11 6.39 5.05
C SER A 392 -11.74 5.44 4.02
N VAL A 393 -10.92 4.81 3.17
CA VAL A 393 -11.33 3.76 2.23
C VAL A 393 -12.05 2.58 2.92
N SER A 394 -11.46 1.95 3.95
CA SER A 394 -12.15 0.87 4.68
C SER A 394 -13.40 1.34 5.44
N ASN A 395 -13.44 2.60 5.86
CA ASN A 395 -14.55 3.16 6.61
C ASN A 395 -15.76 3.43 5.70
N ILE A 396 -15.57 3.95 4.47
CA ILE A 396 -16.66 4.08 3.49
C ILE A 396 -17.15 2.72 2.99
N GLU A 397 -16.28 1.72 2.86
CA GLU A 397 -16.66 0.33 2.56
C GLU A 397 -17.52 -0.30 3.68
N ILE A 398 -17.11 -0.18 4.94
CA ILE A 398 -17.87 -0.73 6.08
C ILE A 398 -19.18 0.03 6.33
N LEU A 399 -19.18 1.35 6.17
CA LEU A 399 -20.38 2.19 6.23
C LEU A 399 -21.43 1.72 5.18
N SER A 400 -20.97 1.48 3.95
CA SER A 400 -21.81 0.93 2.87
C SER A 400 -22.32 -0.48 3.19
N ALA A 401 -21.44 -1.34 3.71
CA ALA A 401 -21.81 -2.71 4.08
C ALA A 401 -22.85 -2.76 5.21
N ASN A 402 -22.82 -1.84 6.18
CA ASN A 402 -23.87 -1.77 7.21
C ASN A 402 -25.20 -1.26 6.66
N ALA A 403 -25.17 -0.29 5.74
CA ALA A 403 -26.37 0.16 5.03
C ALA A 403 -27.02 -0.99 4.23
N VAL A 404 -26.23 -1.80 3.51
CA VAL A 404 -26.73 -3.02 2.83
C VAL A 404 -27.29 -4.03 3.84
N ARG A 405 -26.61 -4.27 4.96
CA ARG A 405 -27.07 -5.16 6.06
C ARG A 405 -28.41 -4.70 6.65
N ARG A 406 -28.64 -3.39 6.76
CA ARG A 406 -29.93 -2.79 7.16
C ARG A 406 -30.99 -2.95 6.07
N ALA A 407 -30.67 -2.66 4.81
CA ALA A 407 -31.57 -2.81 3.66
C ALA A 407 -32.11 -4.24 3.53
N LEU A 408 -31.22 -5.23 3.59
CA LEU A 408 -31.56 -6.66 3.52
C LEU A 408 -32.47 -7.12 4.69
N ARG A 409 -32.41 -6.47 5.85
CA ARG A 409 -33.31 -6.72 6.99
C ARG A 409 -34.67 -6.05 6.83
N ALA A 410 -34.72 -4.85 6.24
CA ALA A 410 -35.94 -4.10 5.98
C ALA A 410 -36.68 -4.56 4.69
N GLY A 411 -36.03 -5.33 3.82
CA GLY A 411 -36.53 -5.68 2.49
C GLY A 411 -36.34 -4.58 1.45
N GLU A 412 -35.46 -3.61 1.71
CA GLU A 412 -35.18 -2.48 0.82
C GLU A 412 -34.15 -2.86 -0.27
N ARG A 413 -34.37 -2.37 -1.50
CA ARG A 413 -33.47 -2.58 -2.65
C ARG A 413 -32.57 -1.38 -2.96
N ASN A 414 -32.95 -0.19 -2.53
CA ASN A 414 -32.12 1.00 -2.58
C ASN A 414 -31.83 1.43 -1.15
N VAL A 415 -30.60 1.84 -0.86
CA VAL A 415 -30.23 2.30 0.48
C VAL A 415 -29.15 3.37 0.45
N ALA A 416 -29.23 4.33 1.35
CA ALA A 416 -28.14 5.24 1.69
C ALA A 416 -27.67 4.96 3.11
N PRO A 417 -26.37 5.02 3.42
CA PRO A 417 -25.90 4.99 4.80
C PRO A 417 -26.38 6.20 5.57
N ARG A 418 -26.64 6.02 6.86
CA ARG A 418 -27.14 7.05 7.78
C ARG A 418 -26.23 7.20 9.00
N VAL A 419 -26.56 8.13 9.90
CA VAL A 419 -25.80 8.33 11.14
C VAL A 419 -25.82 7.06 12.01
N SER A 420 -26.91 6.29 12.02
CA SER A 420 -26.97 4.99 12.71
C SER A 420 -25.87 4.00 12.29
N ASP A 421 -25.43 4.07 11.03
CA ASP A 421 -24.45 3.14 10.46
C ASP A 421 -22.99 3.48 10.83
N LEU A 422 -22.72 4.69 11.33
CA LEU A 422 -21.38 5.11 11.76
C LEU A 422 -20.83 4.29 12.94
N GLY A 423 -21.69 3.62 13.71
CA GLY A 423 -21.26 2.68 14.76
C GLY A 423 -20.44 1.49 14.23
N ALA A 424 -20.58 1.14 12.94
CA ALA A 424 -19.83 0.05 12.33
C ALA A 424 -18.32 0.38 12.16
N LEU A 425 -17.94 1.66 12.17
CA LEU A 425 -16.57 2.11 11.89
C LEU A 425 -15.53 1.61 12.90
N ALA A 426 -15.94 1.19 14.10
CA ALA A 426 -15.05 0.59 15.09
C ALA A 426 -14.31 -0.64 14.55
N ALA A 427 -14.99 -1.49 13.78
CA ALA A 427 -14.41 -2.70 13.23
C ALA A 427 -13.34 -2.42 12.15
N SER A 428 -13.51 -1.38 11.34
CA SER A 428 -12.53 -0.97 10.32
C SER A 428 -11.41 -0.08 10.85
N THR A 429 -11.64 0.61 11.97
CA THR A 429 -10.71 1.59 12.56
C THR A 429 -9.72 0.97 13.55
N GLY A 430 -10.16 0.07 14.44
CA GLY A 430 -9.33 -0.43 15.54
C GLY A 430 -8.03 -1.18 15.13
N GLY A 431 -7.97 -1.68 13.89
CA GLY A 431 -6.75 -2.27 13.30
C GLY A 431 -5.94 -1.31 12.40
N LYS A 432 -6.23 -0.01 12.43
CA LYS A 432 -5.62 1.02 11.55
C LYS A 432 -5.27 2.33 12.26
N VAL A 433 -5.73 2.53 13.49
CA VAL A 433 -5.45 3.71 14.31
C VAL A 433 -5.04 3.20 15.69
N GLU A 434 -3.79 3.47 16.08
CA GLU A 434 -3.33 3.23 17.44
C GLU A 434 -3.75 4.41 18.33
N ILE A 435 -4.49 4.13 19.39
CA ILE A 435 -4.98 5.12 20.35
C ILE A 435 -4.10 5.07 21.59
N GLU A 436 -3.59 6.22 22.04
CA GLU A 436 -2.77 6.32 23.25
C GLU A 436 -3.68 6.31 24.50
N SER A 437 -4.09 5.10 24.92
CA SER A 437 -4.80 4.86 26.17
C SER A 437 -3.93 4.13 27.19
N LEU A 438 -4.05 4.53 28.46
CA LEU A 438 -3.50 3.79 29.62
C LEU A 438 -4.49 2.76 30.19
N GLU A 439 -5.72 2.72 29.67
CA GLU A 439 -6.84 1.93 30.19
C GLU A 439 -7.60 1.24 29.04
N GLU A 440 -7.83 -0.06 29.16
CA GLU A 440 -8.62 -0.83 28.18
C GLU A 440 -10.07 -0.31 28.10
N GLY A 441 -10.66 -0.32 26.90
CA GLY A 441 -12.03 0.14 26.66
C GLY A 441 -12.23 1.65 26.54
N ARG A 442 -11.22 2.47 26.89
CA ARG A 442 -11.26 3.94 26.69
C ARG A 442 -11.21 4.34 25.20
N GLU A 443 -10.65 3.46 24.37
CA GLU A 443 -10.52 3.60 22.92
C GLU A 443 -11.87 3.82 22.22
N SER A 444 -12.91 3.05 22.56
CA SER A 444 -14.25 3.19 21.99
C SER A 444 -14.84 4.57 22.25
N MET A 445 -14.69 5.10 23.47
CA MET A 445 -15.18 6.45 23.81
C MET A 445 -14.41 7.57 23.08
N ILE A 446 -13.11 7.36 22.79
CA ILE A 446 -12.30 8.28 21.99
C ILE A 446 -12.76 8.24 20.53
N LEU A 447 -13.04 7.06 19.99
CA LEU A 447 -13.56 6.87 18.64
C LEU A 447 -14.97 7.46 18.46
N GLU A 448 -15.92 7.12 19.34
CA GLU A 448 -17.29 7.66 19.35
C GLU A 448 -17.29 9.19 19.42
N ARG A 449 -16.37 9.76 20.21
CA ARG A 449 -16.16 11.21 20.26
C ARG A 449 -15.64 11.76 18.93
N LEU A 450 -14.60 11.19 18.33
CA LEU A 450 -14.07 11.65 17.04
C LEU A 450 -15.13 11.57 15.92
N ILE A 451 -15.96 10.52 15.92
CA ILE A 451 -17.11 10.42 15.00
C ILE A 451 -18.12 11.54 15.28
N SER A 452 -18.42 11.83 16.55
CA SER A 452 -19.36 12.89 16.94
C SER A 452 -18.84 14.30 16.58
N ASP A 453 -17.55 14.57 16.84
CA ASP A 453 -16.88 15.83 16.52
C ASP A 453 -16.77 16.03 14.99
N ALA A 454 -16.66 14.94 14.20
CA ALA A 454 -16.73 14.98 12.73
C ALA A 454 -18.16 15.26 12.21
N VAL A 455 -19.18 14.55 12.72
CA VAL A 455 -20.59 14.81 12.36
C VAL A 455 -21.00 16.24 12.73
N PHE A 456 -20.57 16.74 13.88
CA PHE A 456 -20.81 18.12 14.31
C PHE A 456 -20.19 19.15 13.35
N GLN A 457 -18.94 18.93 12.91
CA GLN A 457 -18.28 19.81 11.94
C GLN A 457 -19.03 19.80 10.60
N VAL A 458 -19.27 18.63 10.01
CA VAL A 458 -19.91 18.52 8.69
C VAL A 458 -21.34 19.04 8.71
N TYR A 459 -22.08 18.85 9.81
CA TYR A 459 -23.38 19.49 10.02
C TYR A 459 -23.28 21.01 10.01
N ARG A 460 -22.33 21.60 10.75
CA ARG A 460 -22.16 23.07 10.78
C ARG A 460 -21.76 23.66 9.42
N GLU A 461 -21.02 22.92 8.60
CA GLU A 461 -20.71 23.30 7.22
C GLU A 461 -21.96 23.18 6.33
N ALA A 462 -22.61 22.01 6.31
CA ALA A 462 -23.76 21.71 5.45
C ALA A 462 -25.02 22.52 5.78
N THR A 463 -25.15 23.04 7.01
CA THR A 463 -26.30 23.89 7.42
C THR A 463 -25.94 25.36 7.58
N ALA A 464 -24.81 25.82 7.02
CA ALA A 464 -24.44 27.23 7.02
C ALA A 464 -25.52 28.07 6.30
N GLY A 465 -26.17 28.98 7.03
CA GLY A 465 -27.27 29.81 6.52
C GLY A 465 -28.67 29.17 6.57
N ILE A 466 -28.81 27.90 6.97
CA ILE A 466 -30.12 27.24 7.12
C ILE A 466 -30.73 27.56 8.50
N THR A 467 -31.96 28.09 8.51
CA THR A 467 -32.71 28.33 9.76
C THR A 467 -33.42 27.06 10.23
N MET A 468 -32.98 26.53 11.37
CA MET A 468 -33.57 25.31 11.98
C MET A 468 -34.68 25.59 13.01
N THR A 469 -35.08 26.86 13.21
CA THR A 469 -36.00 27.27 14.27
C THR A 469 -37.33 26.52 14.22
N GLU A 470 -37.95 26.41 13.04
CA GLU A 470 -39.25 25.73 12.87
C GLU A 470 -39.17 24.22 13.13
N VAL A 471 -38.02 23.60 12.90
CA VAL A 471 -37.78 22.18 13.25
C VAL A 471 -37.71 22.05 14.77
N VAL A 472 -36.94 22.90 15.45
CA VAL A 472 -36.83 22.89 16.92
C VAL A 472 -38.19 23.14 17.58
N THR A 473 -38.97 24.11 17.09
CA THR A 473 -40.31 24.41 17.61
C THR A 473 -41.29 23.24 17.43
N ALA A 474 -41.19 22.45 16.35
CA ALA A 474 -41.99 21.23 16.21
C ALA A 474 -41.71 20.22 17.34
N PHE A 475 -40.44 19.99 17.68
CA PHE A 475 -40.07 19.15 18.84
C PHE A 475 -40.53 19.76 20.18
N GLU A 476 -40.44 21.08 20.35
CA GLU A 476 -40.92 21.78 21.56
C GLU A 476 -42.44 21.62 21.74
N THR A 477 -43.23 21.74 20.66
CA THR A 477 -44.69 21.51 20.69
C THR A 477 -45.07 20.05 20.94
N GLY A 478 -44.18 19.09 20.65
CA GLY A 478 -44.31 17.70 21.11
C GLY A 478 -43.91 16.61 20.12
N ALA A 479 -43.31 16.95 18.97
CA ALA A 479 -42.77 15.94 18.07
C ALA A 479 -41.70 15.07 18.74
N ILE A 480 -41.66 13.80 18.36
CA ILE A 480 -40.69 12.79 18.78
C ILE A 480 -40.25 12.04 17.52
N ALA A 481 -38.96 11.77 17.37
CA ALA A 481 -38.42 11.02 16.24
C ALA A 481 -37.69 9.77 16.73
N HIS A 482 -38.02 8.61 16.16
CA HIS A 482 -37.32 7.35 16.41
C HIS A 482 -36.48 6.99 15.18
N VAL A 483 -35.21 6.64 15.39
CA VAL A 483 -34.26 6.30 14.31
C VAL A 483 -33.41 5.09 14.73
N GLY A 484 -32.73 4.44 13.78
CA GLY A 484 -31.81 3.33 14.09
C GLY A 484 -31.68 2.26 13.02
N GLU A 485 -30.87 1.23 13.33
CA GLU A 485 -30.59 0.08 12.43
C GLU A 485 -31.86 -0.66 11.98
N ASP A 486 -32.95 -0.61 12.76
CA ASP A 486 -34.19 -1.33 12.48
C ASP A 486 -35.36 -0.43 12.03
N VAL A 487 -35.11 0.86 11.79
CA VAL A 487 -36.12 1.80 11.27
C VAL A 487 -36.04 1.87 9.74
N PRO A 488 -37.08 1.43 8.99
CA PRO A 488 -37.10 1.49 7.54
C PRO A 488 -37.01 2.93 7.01
N SER A 489 -36.44 3.10 5.82
CA SER A 489 -36.28 4.39 5.16
C SER A 489 -37.65 5.06 4.89
N ALA A 490 -38.69 4.27 4.62
CA ALA A 490 -40.06 4.75 4.48
C ALA A 490 -40.66 5.37 5.76
N GLU A 491 -40.24 4.93 6.95
CA GLU A 491 -40.72 5.49 8.22
C GLU A 491 -40.08 6.87 8.50
N LEU A 492 -38.80 7.04 8.14
CA LEU A 492 -38.12 8.33 8.22
C LEU A 492 -38.62 9.33 7.16
N VAL A 493 -39.04 8.86 5.97
CA VAL A 493 -39.76 9.70 4.99
C VAL A 493 -41.15 10.12 5.53
N LYS A 494 -41.87 9.24 6.23
CA LYS A 494 -43.12 9.61 6.90
C LYS A 494 -42.91 10.70 7.96
N LEU A 495 -41.81 10.65 8.72
CA LEU A 495 -41.47 11.69 9.70
C LEU A 495 -41.35 13.10 9.08
N VAL A 496 -40.92 13.22 7.81
CA VAL A 496 -40.90 14.50 7.08
C VAL A 496 -42.33 15.00 6.77
N SER A 497 -43.28 14.08 6.58
CA SER A 497 -44.70 14.44 6.43
C SER A 497 -45.34 14.87 7.76
N ASP A 498 -44.94 14.24 8.86
CA ASP A 498 -45.37 14.58 10.22
C ASP A 498 -44.67 15.87 10.75
N ILE A 499 -43.50 16.23 10.21
CA ILE A 499 -42.72 17.44 10.53
C ILE A 499 -42.30 18.19 9.23
N PRO A 500 -43.22 18.91 8.56
CA PRO A 500 -42.96 19.53 7.25
C PRO A 500 -41.78 20.52 7.21
N SER A 501 -41.42 21.13 8.34
CA SER A 501 -40.28 22.05 8.47
C SER A 501 -38.92 21.39 8.23
N LEU A 502 -38.83 20.05 8.22
CA LEU A 502 -37.62 19.32 7.80
C LEU A 502 -37.34 19.44 6.28
N THR A 503 -38.36 19.69 5.46
CA THR A 503 -38.26 19.60 3.99
C THR A 503 -37.22 20.58 3.41
N GLY A 504 -37.22 21.84 3.83
CA GLY A 504 -36.28 22.86 3.35
C GLY A 504 -34.81 22.53 3.69
N PRO A 505 -34.49 22.22 4.97
CA PRO A 505 -33.18 21.72 5.35
C PRO A 505 -32.74 20.46 4.59
N ILE A 506 -33.61 19.44 4.46
CA ILE A 506 -33.30 18.21 3.71
C ILE A 506 -32.94 18.53 2.26
N ASN A 507 -33.81 19.23 1.54
CA ASN A 507 -33.60 19.57 0.12
C ASN A 507 -32.31 20.37 -0.11
N THR A 508 -31.85 21.12 0.89
CA THR A 508 -30.58 21.87 0.81
C THR A 508 -29.38 20.93 0.98
N ILE A 509 -29.43 20.03 1.97
CA ILE A 509 -28.35 19.08 2.30
C ILE A 509 -28.22 17.96 1.26
N THR A 510 -29.33 17.53 0.64
CA THR A 510 -29.35 16.49 -0.40
C THR A 510 -29.11 17.02 -1.82
N GLY A 511 -28.88 18.33 -1.98
CA GLY A 511 -28.78 18.96 -3.31
C GLY A 511 -30.06 18.85 -4.15
N GLY A 512 -31.21 18.64 -3.50
CA GLY A 512 -32.51 18.42 -4.12
C GLY A 512 -32.92 16.96 -4.29
N ASP A 513 -32.04 15.97 -4.02
CA ASP A 513 -32.41 14.55 -4.12
C ASP A 513 -33.55 14.21 -3.12
N GLN A 514 -34.60 13.57 -3.66
CA GLN A 514 -35.83 13.17 -2.96
C GLN A 514 -35.92 11.64 -2.79
N SER A 515 -34.89 10.88 -3.18
CA SER A 515 -34.88 9.42 -3.08
C SER A 515 -35.09 8.98 -1.62
N PRO A 516 -36.05 8.08 -1.33
CA PRO A 516 -36.49 7.78 0.05
C PRO A 516 -35.35 7.46 1.02
N GLU A 517 -34.34 6.74 0.55
CA GLU A 517 -33.16 6.35 1.29
C GLU A 517 -32.22 7.53 1.60
N VAL A 518 -32.06 8.48 0.67
CA VAL A 518 -31.23 9.69 0.84
C VAL A 518 -31.92 10.68 1.77
N VAL A 519 -33.25 10.85 1.63
CA VAL A 519 -34.09 11.61 2.56
C VAL A 519 -34.00 11.02 3.97
N ALA A 520 -34.09 9.70 4.12
CA ALA A 520 -33.94 9.03 5.40
C ALA A 520 -32.55 9.25 6.05
N SER A 521 -31.48 9.30 5.26
CA SER A 521 -30.14 9.66 5.76
C SER A 521 -30.05 11.12 6.21
N ALA A 522 -30.60 12.06 5.43
CA ALA A 522 -30.63 13.47 5.76
C ALA A 522 -31.44 13.77 7.04
N VAL A 523 -32.55 13.04 7.27
CA VAL A 523 -33.32 13.09 8.52
C VAL A 523 -32.46 12.74 9.73
N GLU A 524 -31.75 11.61 9.71
CA GLU A 524 -30.88 11.23 10.84
C GLU A 524 -29.74 12.23 11.06
N PHE A 525 -29.14 12.74 9.98
CA PHE A 525 -28.07 13.74 10.03
C PHE A 525 -28.52 15.08 10.63
N ILE A 526 -29.71 15.58 10.28
CA ILE A 526 -30.28 16.79 10.89
C ILE A 526 -30.55 16.58 12.38
N LEU A 527 -31.13 15.43 12.77
CA LEU A 527 -31.47 15.15 14.16
C LEU A 527 -30.23 15.01 15.05
N GLU A 528 -29.19 14.32 14.58
CA GLU A 528 -27.90 14.24 15.27
C GLU A 528 -27.24 15.62 15.39
N GLY A 529 -27.22 16.39 14.29
CA GLY A 529 -26.67 17.75 14.29
C GLY A 529 -27.39 18.70 15.25
N LEU A 530 -28.72 18.59 15.36
CA LEU A 530 -29.52 19.32 16.35
C LEU A 530 -29.27 18.84 17.79
N HIS A 531 -28.95 17.56 18.00
CA HIS A 531 -28.50 17.08 19.31
C HIS A 531 -27.12 17.62 19.69
N LEU A 532 -26.13 17.50 18.79
CA LEU A 532 -24.75 17.96 18.98
C LEU A 532 -24.66 19.48 19.15
N THR A 533 -25.45 20.26 18.40
CA THR A 533 -25.63 21.72 18.62
C THR A 533 -26.47 22.09 19.84
N ARG A 534 -26.83 21.12 20.69
CA ARG A 534 -27.56 21.30 21.97
C ARG A 534 -28.94 21.95 21.78
N ARG A 535 -29.63 21.63 20.69
CA ARG A 535 -31.05 21.98 20.43
C ARG A 535 -32.02 20.85 20.82
N LEU A 536 -31.64 19.60 20.62
CA LEU A 536 -32.43 18.41 21.00
C LEU A 536 -31.75 17.59 22.11
N ASN A 537 -32.54 16.73 22.75
CA ASN A 537 -32.08 15.60 23.55
C ASN A 537 -32.14 14.32 22.70
N LYS A 538 -31.23 13.39 22.97
CA LYS A 538 -31.10 12.09 22.32
C LYS A 538 -31.01 11.01 23.39
N ASP A 539 -31.89 10.02 23.33
CA ASP A 539 -31.86 8.82 24.16
C ASP A 539 -31.47 7.63 23.28
N ALA A 540 -30.26 7.11 23.43
CA ALA A 540 -29.74 5.99 22.65
C ALA A 540 -29.74 4.68 23.45
N SER A 541 -30.07 3.56 22.80
CA SER A 541 -30.02 2.22 23.38
C SER A 541 -29.75 1.18 22.30
N GLY A 542 -28.53 0.63 22.29
CA GLY A 542 -28.04 -0.19 21.18
C GLY A 542 -28.08 0.58 19.85
N GLY A 543 -28.50 -0.09 18.78
CA GLY A 543 -28.63 0.52 17.44
C GLY A 543 -29.84 1.44 17.26
N LYS A 544 -30.50 1.91 18.33
CA LYS A 544 -31.68 2.80 18.28
C LYS A 544 -31.42 4.12 18.98
N ALA A 545 -32.00 5.20 18.47
CA ALA A 545 -32.06 6.49 19.15
C ALA A 545 -33.44 7.13 19.06
N THR A 546 -33.83 7.85 20.12
CA THR A 546 -35.04 8.69 20.15
C THR A 546 -34.64 10.15 20.38
N TYR A 547 -35.14 11.05 19.54
CA TYR A 547 -34.95 12.49 19.66
C TYR A 547 -36.21 13.17 20.19
N ARG A 548 -36.00 14.10 21.13
CA ARG A 548 -37.06 14.91 21.77
C ARG A 548 -36.56 16.32 22.10
N SER A 549 -37.49 17.24 22.37
CA SER A 549 -37.16 18.57 22.91
C SER A 549 -36.34 18.47 24.21
N ARG A 550 -35.58 19.53 24.49
CA ARG A 550 -34.82 19.71 25.73
C ARG A 550 -35.65 20.10 26.95
N SER A 551 -36.92 20.46 26.75
CA SER A 551 -37.87 20.80 27.81
C SER A 551 -38.65 19.60 28.37
N LYS A 552 -38.28 18.36 27.99
CA LYS A 552 -38.92 17.09 28.37
C LYS A 552 -37.88 15.97 28.52
#